data_AF-A9B3Z2-F1
#
_entry.id   AF-A9B3Z2-F1
#
_cell.length_a   1.000
_cell.length_b   1.000
_cell.length_c   1.000
_cell.angle_alpha   90.00
_cell.angle_beta   90.00
_cell.angle_gamma   90.00
#
_symmetry.space_group_name_H-M   'P 1'
#
loop_
_entity.id
_entity.type
_entity.pdbx_description
1 polymer ?
#
loop_
_entity_poly.entity_id
_entity_poly.type
_entity_poly.pdbx_seq_one_letter_code
_entity_poly.pdbx_strand_id
1 'polypeptide(L)'
;MHIEILYRDEQILVINKPTGVATHAPQGDLALTDVERALRAQLQLEYLAIHQRLDRDTSGVMLFALDPAANANLATAFAEHTIEKTYQALVYGVPIQTQGVIDAALAPAGDGMIQVASAHDRRAQSAITHYRVLVSSPDQRFSLLELQPKTGRTHQLRVHCECLGHPIVGDPLYDVARAAPRLMLHASELRFTHPLTQQPLHIQAPTPALFTRVAQGLPELQQSTELAALNGLIELAAERRAVLAADPATTIFRVFHGPSDGLTHPWLQHWTVDKLDQVLIASCYDEHVRQVPASLINALVAQWQPQAIYAKYRPRAAAKVDEAAMAELAPTRPVWGEPIEQVVVQEAGLSYELRPNDGLSIGLYADMRETRQRVRNLLAKRQLRVLNTFAYTCGFGVAAVADAPEAIVTNLDLSRRSLDWGKINYGLNQLAVEDRQFVFGDVFDWLSRWVRQGRQFDVVILDPPSFARNRGKRWRAEEDYADLVALAVQLLPADGHLIACCNHVGLSRRQFRGQVERGMQQGRWHGTIEANYPASPLDYPAAYGESHLKIILATGQTND
;
A
#
# COMPACT_ATOMS: atom_id res chain seq x y z
N MET A 1 10.90 -1.24 0.79
CA MET A 1 10.41 -1.95 1.99
C MET A 1 11.44 -2.99 2.37
N HIS A 2 11.64 -3.22 3.67
CA HIS A 2 12.60 -4.20 4.18
C HIS A 2 11.87 -5.37 4.87
N ILE A 3 12.07 -6.59 4.39
CA ILE A 3 11.43 -7.81 4.90
C ILE A 3 12.41 -8.56 5.82
N GLU A 4 11.92 -9.03 6.97
CA GLU A 4 12.71 -9.81 7.93
C GLU A 4 13.03 -11.21 7.39
N ILE A 5 14.30 -11.59 7.47
CA ILE A 5 14.80 -12.92 7.11
C ILE A 5 14.91 -13.76 8.38
N LEU A 6 14.23 -14.90 8.40
CA LEU A 6 14.29 -15.88 9.49
C LEU A 6 15.40 -16.91 9.28
N TYR A 7 15.65 -17.28 8.02
CA TYR A 7 16.69 -18.23 7.64
C TYR A 7 17.13 -17.99 6.20
N ARG A 8 18.42 -18.16 5.91
CA ARG A 8 18.96 -18.13 4.54
C ARG A 8 20.22 -18.96 4.46
N ASP A 9 20.33 -19.74 3.39
CA ASP A 9 21.57 -20.37 2.94
C ASP A 9 21.71 -20.22 1.41
N GLU A 10 22.47 -21.11 0.77
CA GLU A 10 22.69 -21.11 -0.68
C GLU A 10 21.46 -21.55 -1.49
N GLN A 11 20.54 -22.33 -0.91
CA GLN A 11 19.44 -23.00 -1.60
C GLN A 11 18.05 -22.49 -1.21
N ILE A 12 17.88 -22.05 0.03
CA ILE A 12 16.59 -21.66 0.57
C ILE A 12 16.63 -20.33 1.29
N LEU A 13 15.49 -19.64 1.25
CA LEU A 13 15.23 -18.41 1.96
C LEU A 13 13.91 -18.56 2.70
N VAL A 14 13.92 -18.23 4.00
CA VAL A 14 12.71 -18.18 4.83
C VAL A 14 12.58 -16.80 5.43
N ILE A 15 11.40 -16.20 5.26
CA ILE A 15 11.10 -14.84 5.71
C ILE A 15 9.98 -14.84 6.74
N ASN A 16 9.88 -13.76 7.50
CA ASN A 16 8.65 -13.39 8.20
C ASN A 16 7.86 -12.42 7.32
N LYS A 17 6.84 -12.92 6.61
CA LYS A 17 6.03 -12.06 5.73
C LYS A 17 5.20 -11.09 6.58
N PRO A 18 5.32 -9.77 6.38
CA PRO A 18 4.39 -8.81 6.98
C PRO A 18 2.97 -8.99 6.41
N THR A 19 1.98 -8.51 7.16
CA THR A 19 0.60 -8.35 6.66
C THR A 19 0.51 -7.25 5.61
N GLY A 20 -0.52 -7.29 4.77
CA GLY A 20 -0.77 -6.28 3.74
C GLY A 20 0.12 -6.38 2.51
N VAL A 21 0.99 -7.40 2.41
CA VAL A 21 1.95 -7.58 1.31
C VAL A 21 1.55 -8.81 0.49
N ALA A 22 1.36 -8.62 -0.81
CA ALA A 22 0.83 -9.66 -1.69
C ALA A 22 1.90 -10.69 -2.09
N THR A 23 1.51 -11.97 -2.06
CA THR A 23 2.30 -13.11 -2.55
C THR A 23 1.72 -13.73 -3.83
N HIS A 24 0.74 -13.04 -4.42
CA HIS A 24 0.09 -13.40 -5.66
C HIS A 24 0.19 -12.21 -6.61
N ALA A 25 0.64 -12.46 -7.83
CA ALA A 25 0.45 -11.53 -8.92
C ALA A 25 -1.07 -11.48 -9.23
N PRO A 26 -1.64 -10.31 -9.55
CA PRO A 26 -2.99 -10.25 -10.08
C PRO A 26 -3.16 -11.19 -11.27
N GLN A 27 -4.36 -11.73 -11.46
CA GLN A 27 -4.65 -12.74 -12.48
C GLN A 27 -4.30 -12.20 -13.88
N GLY A 28 -3.37 -12.87 -14.58
CA GLY A 28 -3.01 -12.57 -15.98
C GLY A 28 -1.66 -11.87 -16.20
N ASP A 29 -0.74 -11.87 -15.23
CA ASP A 29 0.52 -11.13 -15.34
C ASP A 29 1.80 -12.01 -15.29
N LEU A 30 2.85 -11.54 -15.96
CA LEU A 30 4.25 -12.02 -15.88
C LEU A 30 5.04 -11.26 -14.78
N ALA A 31 4.40 -10.33 -14.07
CA ALA A 31 5.03 -9.47 -13.07
C ALA A 31 5.27 -10.15 -11.71
N LEU A 32 6.39 -9.79 -11.08
CA LEU A 32 6.77 -10.23 -9.74
C LEU A 32 5.76 -9.77 -8.67
N THR A 33 5.47 -10.64 -7.69
CA THR A 33 4.66 -10.29 -6.50
C THR A 33 5.34 -9.19 -5.67
N ASP A 34 4.61 -8.52 -4.77
CA ASP A 34 5.18 -7.48 -3.90
C ASP A 34 6.34 -8.04 -3.07
N VAL A 35 6.17 -9.26 -2.53
CA VAL A 35 7.22 -9.96 -1.78
C VAL A 35 8.43 -10.29 -2.66
N GLU A 36 8.22 -10.84 -3.87
CA GLU A 36 9.34 -11.17 -4.77
C GLU A 36 10.13 -9.93 -5.15
N ARG A 37 9.43 -8.85 -5.51
CA ARG A 37 10.05 -7.58 -5.88
C ARG A 37 10.88 -7.02 -4.73
N ALA A 38 10.33 -7.03 -3.52
CA ALA A 38 11.02 -6.56 -2.32
C ALA A 38 12.26 -7.40 -2.03
N LEU A 39 12.15 -8.73 -2.04
CA LEU A 39 13.27 -9.63 -1.73
C LEU A 39 14.38 -9.58 -2.78
N ARG A 40 14.03 -9.56 -4.08
CA ARG A 40 15.03 -9.43 -5.15
C ARG A 40 15.78 -8.12 -5.04
N ALA A 41 15.09 -7.02 -4.71
CA ALA A 41 15.74 -5.73 -4.49
C ALA A 41 16.61 -5.73 -3.22
N GLN A 42 16.08 -6.23 -2.10
CA GLN A 42 16.76 -6.25 -0.80
C GLN A 42 18.02 -7.14 -0.81
N LEU A 43 17.98 -8.28 -1.52
CA LEU A 43 19.00 -9.32 -1.47
C LEU A 43 19.76 -9.53 -2.78
N GLN A 44 19.45 -8.71 -3.80
CA GLN A 44 20.06 -8.77 -5.14
C GLN A 44 20.00 -10.18 -5.76
N LEU A 45 18.83 -10.82 -5.66
CA LEU A 45 18.64 -12.20 -6.11
C LEU A 45 18.26 -12.26 -7.59
N GLU A 46 18.96 -13.12 -8.33
CA GLU A 46 18.65 -13.43 -9.75
C GLU A 46 17.51 -14.45 -9.87
N TYR A 47 17.51 -15.45 -8.99
CA TYR A 47 16.51 -16.50 -8.92
C TYR A 47 15.79 -16.50 -7.57
N LEU A 48 14.48 -16.60 -7.62
CA LEU A 48 13.62 -16.76 -6.45
C LEU A 48 12.33 -17.43 -6.92
N ALA A 49 11.98 -18.56 -6.31
CA ALA A 49 10.75 -19.29 -6.63
C ALA A 49 9.87 -19.51 -5.38
N ILE A 50 8.56 -19.36 -5.60
CA ILE A 50 7.51 -19.46 -4.57
C ILE A 50 6.70 -20.74 -4.75
N HIS A 51 6.58 -21.54 -3.70
CA HIS A 51 5.66 -22.69 -3.64
C HIS A 51 4.55 -22.52 -2.60
N GLN A 52 4.86 -21.83 -1.51
CA GLN A 52 3.90 -21.47 -0.48
C GLN A 52 3.29 -20.12 -0.82
N ARG A 53 1.98 -19.99 -0.75
CA ARG A 53 1.31 -18.70 -0.88
C ARG A 53 0.53 -18.40 0.39
N LEU A 54 0.71 -17.18 0.89
CA LEU A 54 -0.07 -16.62 2.00
C LEU A 54 -0.91 -15.48 1.45
N ASP A 55 -2.20 -15.44 1.81
CA ASP A 55 -3.06 -14.31 1.47
C ASP A 55 -2.41 -12.98 1.88
N ARG A 56 -2.73 -11.89 1.17
CA ARG A 56 -2.14 -10.56 1.39
C ARG A 56 -2.13 -10.17 2.87
N ASP A 57 -3.25 -10.36 3.58
CA ASP A 57 -3.42 -9.94 4.97
C ASP A 57 -2.94 -10.98 6.00
N THR A 58 -2.62 -12.21 5.59
CA THR A 58 -2.00 -13.21 6.47
C THR A 58 -0.52 -12.88 6.66
N SER A 59 -0.02 -12.82 7.89
CA SER A 59 1.42 -12.62 8.16
C SER A 59 2.12 -13.95 8.44
N GLY A 60 3.45 -13.95 8.53
CA GLY A 60 4.23 -15.07 9.07
C GLY A 60 5.12 -15.79 8.08
N VAL A 61 5.58 -16.97 8.48
CA VAL A 61 6.66 -17.71 7.84
C VAL A 61 6.34 -18.08 6.38
N MET A 62 7.29 -17.79 5.49
CA MET A 62 7.23 -18.20 4.08
C MET A 62 8.57 -18.74 3.61
N LEU A 63 8.53 -19.87 2.91
CA LEU A 63 9.67 -20.56 2.33
C LEU A 63 9.79 -20.31 0.80
N PHE A 64 11.02 -20.03 0.36
CA PHE A 64 11.41 -19.78 -1.03
C PHE A 64 12.59 -20.65 -1.42
N ALA A 65 12.67 -21.01 -2.71
CA ALA A 65 13.85 -21.61 -3.31
C ALA A 65 14.72 -20.52 -3.98
N LEU A 66 16.04 -20.63 -3.80
CA LEU A 66 17.04 -19.74 -4.39
C LEU A 66 17.71 -20.33 -5.64
N ASP A 67 17.47 -21.60 -5.95
CA ASP A 67 17.94 -22.25 -7.18
C ASP A 67 16.91 -23.27 -7.75
N PRO A 68 17.08 -23.72 -9.01
CA PRO A 68 16.18 -24.68 -9.65
C PRO A 68 16.12 -26.08 -9.00
N ALA A 69 17.21 -26.56 -8.39
CA ALA A 69 17.26 -27.89 -7.77
C ALA A 69 16.48 -27.90 -6.45
N ALA A 70 16.69 -26.89 -5.61
CA ALA A 70 15.91 -26.64 -4.41
C ALA A 70 14.42 -26.44 -4.76
N ASN A 71 14.14 -25.72 -5.85
CA ASN A 71 12.79 -25.50 -6.35
C ASN A 71 12.08 -26.82 -6.67
N ALA A 72 12.73 -27.74 -7.37
CA ALA A 72 12.16 -29.05 -7.70
C ALA A 72 11.88 -29.90 -6.45
N ASN A 73 12.83 -29.96 -5.52
CA ASN A 73 12.68 -30.73 -4.28
C ASN A 73 11.56 -30.18 -3.39
N LEU A 74 11.48 -28.86 -3.24
CA LEU A 74 10.39 -28.22 -2.48
C LEU A 74 9.03 -28.43 -3.14
N ALA A 75 8.95 -28.38 -4.48
CA ALA A 75 7.71 -28.66 -5.21
C ALA A 75 7.16 -30.06 -4.86
N THR A 76 8.03 -31.08 -4.85
CA THR A 76 7.68 -32.44 -4.44
C THR A 76 7.21 -32.47 -2.98
N ALA A 77 7.94 -31.85 -2.06
CA ALA A 77 7.58 -31.82 -0.64
C ALA A 77 6.20 -31.16 -0.38
N PHE A 78 5.85 -30.11 -1.13
CA PHE A 78 4.51 -29.51 -1.09
C PHE A 78 3.43 -30.44 -1.67
N ALA A 79 3.71 -31.11 -2.78
CA ALA A 79 2.79 -32.04 -3.44
C ALA A 79 2.49 -33.29 -2.58
N GLU A 80 3.51 -33.80 -1.89
CA GLU A 80 3.42 -34.96 -1.00
C GLU A 80 2.92 -34.60 0.42
N HIS A 81 2.66 -33.32 0.70
CA HIS A 81 2.22 -32.84 2.01
C HIS A 81 3.18 -33.17 3.17
N THR A 82 4.48 -33.27 2.89
CA THR A 82 5.52 -33.53 3.91
C THR A 82 5.95 -32.27 4.67
N ILE A 83 5.55 -31.09 4.18
CA ILE A 83 5.75 -29.81 4.85
C ILE A 83 4.61 -29.56 5.83
N GLU A 84 4.95 -29.51 7.11
CA GLU A 84 4.00 -29.20 8.18
C GLU A 84 3.92 -27.68 8.37
N LYS A 85 2.69 -27.17 8.33
CA LYS A 85 2.41 -25.75 8.54
C LYS A 85 1.59 -25.59 9.80
N THR A 86 2.01 -24.68 10.66
CA THR A 86 1.27 -24.27 11.85
C THR A 86 0.95 -22.80 11.75
N TYR A 87 -0.31 -22.47 12.03
CA TYR A 87 -0.83 -21.12 12.06
C TYR A 87 -1.35 -20.81 13.45
N GLN A 88 -1.32 -19.53 13.81
CA GLN A 88 -2.03 -18.98 14.94
C GLN A 88 -3.14 -18.07 14.42
N ALA A 89 -4.33 -18.21 14.99
CA ALA A 89 -5.49 -17.38 14.66
C ALA A 89 -6.15 -16.91 15.93
N LEU A 90 -6.39 -15.61 16.05
CA LEU A 90 -7.25 -15.09 17.08
C LEU A 90 -8.70 -15.13 16.59
N VAL A 91 -9.58 -15.77 17.35
CA VAL A 91 -11.00 -15.95 17.01
C VAL A 91 -11.91 -15.38 18.08
N TYR A 92 -13.16 -15.09 17.71
CA TYR A 92 -14.20 -14.73 18.69
C TYR A 92 -14.62 -15.95 19.51
N GLY A 93 -14.86 -15.74 20.79
CA GLY A 93 -15.28 -16.77 21.74
C GLY A 93 -14.22 -17.83 22.00
N VAL A 94 -14.65 -18.88 22.70
CA VAL A 94 -13.83 -20.05 23.01
C VAL A 94 -14.56 -21.30 22.50
N PRO A 95 -13.95 -22.09 21.59
CA PRO A 95 -14.50 -23.37 21.18
C PRO A 95 -14.82 -24.27 22.38
N ILE A 96 -16.01 -24.88 22.38
CA ILE A 96 -16.44 -25.79 23.45
C ILE A 96 -15.43 -26.94 23.60
N GLN A 97 -14.98 -27.50 22.48
CA GLN A 97 -13.88 -28.45 22.44
C GLN A 97 -12.57 -27.70 22.25
N THR A 98 -11.66 -27.80 23.22
CA THR A 98 -10.37 -27.10 23.22
C THR A 98 -9.37 -27.67 22.21
N GLN A 99 -9.67 -28.78 21.56
CA GLN A 99 -8.93 -29.32 20.41
C GLN A 99 -9.86 -30.18 19.55
N GLY A 100 -9.57 -30.28 18.26
CA GLY A 100 -10.38 -31.08 17.34
C GLY A 100 -9.90 -31.06 15.90
N VAL A 101 -10.72 -31.66 15.02
CA VAL A 101 -10.51 -31.71 13.58
C VAL A 101 -11.72 -31.09 12.90
N ILE A 102 -11.47 -30.12 12.03
CA ILE A 102 -12.48 -29.54 11.13
C ILE A 102 -12.28 -30.22 9.78
N ASP A 103 -13.19 -31.14 9.45
CA ASP A 103 -13.25 -31.83 8.17
C ASP A 103 -14.50 -31.33 7.41
N ALA A 104 -14.30 -30.25 6.66
CA ALA A 104 -15.38 -29.56 5.95
C ALA A 104 -14.87 -29.15 4.57
N ALA A 105 -15.39 -29.80 3.53
CA ALA A 105 -15.07 -29.49 2.15
C ALA A 105 -15.48 -28.05 1.77
N LEU A 106 -14.74 -27.44 0.85
CA LEU A 106 -14.90 -26.02 0.50
C LEU A 106 -15.24 -25.83 -0.97
N ALA A 107 -16.06 -24.82 -1.28
CA ALA A 107 -16.41 -24.46 -2.66
C ALA A 107 -16.49 -22.93 -2.83
N PRO A 108 -16.31 -22.40 -4.06
CA PRO A 108 -16.48 -20.98 -4.34
C PRO A 108 -17.94 -20.52 -4.15
N ALA A 109 -18.11 -19.39 -3.47
CA ALA A 109 -19.42 -18.76 -3.22
C ALA A 109 -19.74 -17.59 -4.17
N GLY A 110 -18.76 -17.08 -4.92
CA GLY A 110 -18.87 -15.85 -5.72
C GLY A 110 -18.08 -14.70 -5.09
N ASP A 111 -17.78 -13.64 -5.86
CA ASP A 111 -17.09 -12.43 -5.38
C ASP A 111 -15.77 -12.68 -4.59
N GLY A 112 -15.06 -13.75 -4.93
CA GLY A 112 -13.82 -14.15 -4.24
C GLY A 112 -14.01 -14.83 -2.88
N MET A 113 -15.25 -15.03 -2.43
CA MET A 113 -15.57 -15.76 -1.21
C MET A 113 -15.56 -17.29 -1.42
N ILE A 114 -15.20 -18.00 -0.35
CA ILE A 114 -15.23 -19.45 -0.24
C ILE A 114 -16.21 -19.79 0.88
N GLN A 115 -16.93 -20.90 0.74
CA GLN A 115 -17.87 -21.37 1.76
C GLN A 115 -17.70 -22.87 1.99
N VAL A 116 -18.28 -23.36 3.08
CA VAL A 116 -18.43 -24.80 3.28
C VAL A 116 -19.34 -25.34 2.18
N ALA A 117 -18.87 -26.36 1.46
CA ALA A 117 -19.57 -26.95 0.36
C ALA A 117 -20.79 -27.75 0.86
N SER A 118 -21.92 -27.59 0.16
CA SER A 118 -23.04 -28.52 0.34
C SER A 118 -22.66 -29.91 -0.17
N ALA A 119 -23.31 -30.96 0.35
CA ALA A 119 -23.02 -32.35 -0.01
C ALA A 119 -23.11 -32.66 -1.53
N HIS A 120 -23.76 -31.81 -2.32
CA HIS A 120 -23.99 -32.00 -3.75
C HIS A 120 -23.20 -31.00 -4.62
N ASP A 121 -22.37 -30.13 -4.04
CA ASP A 121 -21.58 -29.17 -4.83
C ASP A 121 -20.45 -29.89 -5.56
N ARG A 122 -20.55 -29.97 -6.89
CA ARG A 122 -19.55 -30.62 -7.75
C ARG A 122 -18.18 -29.92 -7.74
N ARG A 123 -18.10 -28.69 -7.20
CA ARG A 123 -16.86 -27.92 -7.06
C ARG A 123 -16.21 -28.10 -5.69
N ALA A 124 -16.82 -28.91 -4.81
CA ALA A 124 -16.31 -29.16 -3.47
C ALA A 124 -14.90 -29.74 -3.50
N GLN A 125 -14.01 -29.15 -2.71
CA GLN A 125 -12.65 -29.64 -2.51
C GLN A 125 -12.47 -30.04 -1.05
N SER A 126 -11.96 -31.24 -0.81
CA SER A 126 -11.65 -31.72 0.53
C SER A 126 -10.72 -30.75 1.26
N ALA A 127 -11.06 -30.43 2.51
CA ALA A 127 -10.28 -29.55 3.35
C ALA A 127 -10.32 -30.00 4.81
N ILE A 128 -9.15 -30.22 5.39
CA ILE A 128 -8.98 -30.72 6.76
C ILE A 128 -8.03 -29.80 7.53
N THR A 129 -8.45 -29.37 8.72
CA THR A 129 -7.65 -28.55 9.64
C THR A 129 -7.74 -29.13 11.04
N HIS A 130 -6.60 -29.39 11.66
CA HIS A 130 -6.55 -29.69 13.10
C HIS A 130 -6.44 -28.37 13.85
N TYR A 131 -7.10 -28.27 15.00
CA TYR A 131 -7.02 -27.08 15.84
C TYR A 131 -6.84 -27.41 17.31
N ARG A 132 -6.26 -26.45 18.04
CA ARG A 132 -6.12 -26.47 19.49
C ARG A 132 -6.20 -25.04 20.04
N VAL A 133 -6.93 -24.85 21.13
CA VAL A 133 -6.97 -23.59 21.88
C VAL A 133 -5.68 -23.46 22.68
N LEU A 134 -4.91 -22.39 22.44
CA LEU A 134 -3.67 -22.09 23.15
C LEU A 134 -3.92 -21.23 24.39
N VAL A 135 -4.70 -20.16 24.24
CA VAL A 135 -5.07 -19.24 25.32
C VAL A 135 -6.45 -18.67 25.07
N SER A 136 -7.17 -18.34 26.13
CA SER A 136 -8.47 -17.66 26.08
C SER A 136 -8.40 -16.39 26.91
N SER A 137 -9.13 -15.36 26.49
CA SER A 137 -9.22 -14.11 27.25
C SER A 137 -9.95 -14.32 28.57
N PRO A 138 -9.65 -13.54 29.62
CA PRO A 138 -10.31 -13.67 30.93
C PRO A 138 -11.85 -13.55 30.85
N ASP A 139 -12.33 -12.71 29.93
CA ASP A 139 -13.75 -12.47 29.65
C ASP A 139 -14.36 -13.46 28.63
N GLN A 140 -13.56 -14.42 28.15
CA GLN A 140 -13.91 -15.43 27.15
C GLN A 140 -14.44 -14.87 25.81
N ARG A 141 -14.25 -13.57 25.55
CA ARG A 141 -14.64 -12.95 24.27
C ARG A 141 -13.75 -13.38 23.11
N PHE A 142 -12.53 -13.81 23.39
CA PHE A 142 -11.57 -14.23 22.37
C PHE A 142 -10.77 -15.47 22.79
N SER A 143 -10.28 -16.21 21.80
CA SER A 143 -9.25 -17.23 22.02
C SER A 143 -8.21 -17.22 20.90
N LEU A 144 -6.99 -17.61 21.25
CA LEU A 144 -5.92 -17.87 20.29
C LEU A 144 -5.91 -19.36 19.97
N LEU A 145 -6.13 -19.70 18.72
CA LEU A 145 -6.07 -21.05 18.20
C LEU A 145 -4.74 -21.31 17.52
N GLU A 146 -4.20 -22.50 17.73
CA GLU A 146 -3.25 -23.15 16.82
C GLU A 146 -4.05 -23.90 15.75
N LEU A 147 -3.68 -23.74 14.49
CA LEU A 147 -4.32 -24.36 13.34
C LEU A 147 -3.26 -25.07 12.48
N GLN A 148 -3.51 -26.33 12.14
CA GLN A 148 -2.64 -27.14 11.30
C GLN A 148 -3.42 -27.65 10.09
N PRO A 149 -3.41 -26.94 8.96
CA PRO A 149 -4.10 -27.37 7.75
C PRO A 149 -3.36 -28.53 7.11
N LYS A 150 -4.05 -29.67 6.94
CA LYS A 150 -3.55 -30.85 6.23
C LYS A 150 -3.71 -30.74 4.71
N THR A 151 -4.54 -29.79 4.27
CA THR A 151 -4.77 -29.41 2.87
C THR A 151 -4.39 -27.94 2.65
N GLY A 152 -4.32 -27.48 1.39
CA GLY A 152 -3.98 -26.10 1.06
C GLY A 152 -5.03 -25.43 0.17
N ARG A 153 -6.24 -25.20 0.69
CA ARG A 153 -7.33 -24.55 -0.06
C ARG A 153 -7.38 -23.04 0.21
N THR A 154 -7.85 -22.28 -0.78
CA THR A 154 -8.06 -20.82 -0.66
C THR A 154 -8.99 -20.53 0.52
N HIS A 155 -8.60 -19.57 1.37
CA HIS A 155 -9.35 -19.17 2.57
C HIS A 155 -9.69 -20.29 3.56
N GLN A 156 -9.02 -21.46 3.49
CA GLN A 156 -9.40 -22.65 4.26
C GLN A 156 -9.57 -22.37 5.76
N LEU A 157 -8.54 -21.81 6.40
CA LEU A 157 -8.54 -21.55 7.84
C LEU A 157 -9.63 -20.55 8.23
N ARG A 158 -9.88 -19.56 7.38
CA ARG A 158 -10.88 -18.50 7.60
C ARG A 158 -12.29 -19.08 7.63
N VAL A 159 -12.63 -19.89 6.62
CA VAL A 159 -13.94 -20.57 6.52
C VAL A 159 -14.10 -21.65 7.58
N HIS A 160 -13.03 -22.38 7.91
CA HIS A 160 -13.07 -23.40 8.96
C HIS A 160 -13.33 -22.80 10.34
N CYS A 161 -12.68 -21.69 10.68
CA CYS A 161 -12.96 -20.95 11.92
C CYS A 161 -14.40 -20.41 11.95
N GLU A 162 -14.89 -19.84 10.85
CA GLU A 162 -16.30 -19.43 10.72
C GLU A 162 -17.26 -20.60 10.91
N CYS A 163 -17.00 -21.75 10.27
CA CYS A 163 -17.81 -22.97 10.39
C CYS A 163 -17.83 -23.52 11.82
N LEU A 164 -16.75 -23.34 12.58
CA LEU A 164 -16.69 -23.68 14.00
C LEU A 164 -17.55 -22.75 14.87
N GLY A 165 -18.09 -21.66 14.30
CA GLY A 165 -18.82 -20.61 15.01
C GLY A 165 -17.91 -19.53 15.60
N HIS A 166 -16.62 -19.57 15.29
CA HIS A 166 -15.59 -18.72 15.87
C HIS A 166 -14.76 -18.07 14.76
N PRO A 167 -15.32 -17.11 13.99
CA PRO A 167 -14.59 -16.48 12.88
C PRO A 167 -13.32 -15.78 13.36
N ILE A 168 -12.33 -15.68 12.47
CA ILE A 168 -11.06 -14.99 12.76
C ILE A 168 -11.33 -13.50 12.91
N VAL A 169 -10.81 -12.90 13.98
CA VAL A 169 -10.99 -11.48 14.28
C VAL A 169 -10.33 -10.62 13.19
N GLY A 170 -11.04 -9.58 12.73
CA GLY A 170 -10.57 -8.66 11.70
C GLY A 170 -10.56 -9.23 10.28
N ASP A 171 -11.24 -10.36 10.06
CA ASP A 171 -11.41 -10.94 8.73
C ASP A 171 -12.35 -10.08 7.85
N PRO A 172 -11.91 -9.54 6.70
CA PRO A 172 -12.75 -8.65 5.91
C PRO A 172 -13.96 -9.33 5.25
N LEU A 173 -13.91 -10.66 5.07
CA LEU A 173 -14.94 -11.43 4.37
C LEU A 173 -15.90 -12.13 5.33
N TYR A 174 -15.38 -12.70 6.42
CA TYR A 174 -16.15 -13.59 7.31
C TYR A 174 -16.37 -13.01 8.72
N ASP A 175 -15.72 -11.89 9.08
CA ASP A 175 -15.98 -11.18 10.34
C ASP A 175 -16.90 -9.98 10.10
N VAL A 176 -18.10 -10.05 10.68
CA VAL A 176 -19.11 -8.98 10.61
C VAL A 176 -18.83 -7.87 11.62
N ALA A 177 -18.27 -8.20 12.79
CA ALA A 177 -18.00 -7.26 13.87
C ALA A 177 -16.74 -6.42 13.62
N ARG A 178 -15.76 -6.99 12.90
CA ARG A 178 -14.53 -6.32 12.44
C ARG A 178 -13.77 -5.63 13.58
N ALA A 179 -13.62 -6.33 14.70
CA ALA A 179 -13.03 -5.79 15.94
C ALA A 179 -11.52 -5.50 15.85
N ALA A 180 -10.85 -5.90 14.77
CA ALA A 180 -9.44 -5.62 14.52
C ALA A 180 -9.22 -5.03 13.11
N PRO A 181 -8.16 -4.23 12.92
CA PRO A 181 -7.91 -3.50 11.67
C PRO A 181 -7.34 -4.34 10.53
N ARG A 182 -7.09 -5.63 10.78
CA ARG A 182 -6.52 -6.59 9.85
C ARG A 182 -6.92 -8.01 10.25
N LEU A 183 -6.76 -8.94 9.31
CA LEU A 183 -6.92 -10.36 9.57
C LEU A 183 -5.92 -10.84 10.62
N MET A 184 -6.42 -11.35 11.74
CA MET A 184 -5.64 -11.91 12.84
C MET A 184 -5.26 -13.38 12.61
N LEU A 185 -4.64 -13.63 11.46
CA LEU A 185 -4.09 -14.93 11.05
C LEU A 185 -2.59 -14.80 10.77
N HIS A 186 -1.81 -15.70 11.37
CA HIS A 186 -0.36 -15.71 11.30
C HIS A 186 0.16 -17.13 11.03
N ALA A 187 0.94 -17.33 9.97
CA ALA A 187 1.71 -18.55 9.77
C ALA A 187 2.88 -18.55 10.77
N SER A 188 2.75 -19.23 11.89
CA SER A 188 3.71 -19.16 12.98
C SER A 188 4.91 -20.08 12.77
N GLU A 189 4.73 -21.19 12.06
CA GLU A 189 5.78 -22.21 11.98
C GLU A 189 5.72 -23.08 10.71
N LEU A 190 6.91 -23.45 10.24
CA LEU A 190 7.14 -24.47 9.20
C LEU A 190 8.09 -25.54 9.72
N ARG A 191 7.74 -26.80 9.45
CA ARG A 191 8.67 -27.93 9.57
C ARG A 191 8.78 -28.63 8.23
N PHE A 192 10.01 -28.86 7.79
CA PHE A 192 10.30 -29.50 6.51
C PHE A 192 11.71 -30.08 6.50
N THR A 193 11.98 -30.94 5.53
CA THR A 193 13.32 -31.48 5.31
C THR A 193 14.09 -30.57 4.35
N HIS A 194 15.30 -30.16 4.73
CA HIS A 194 16.15 -29.33 3.88
C HIS A 194 16.43 -30.03 2.53
N PRO A 195 16.26 -29.35 1.37
CA PRO A 195 16.29 -29.99 0.05
C PRO A 195 17.63 -30.65 -0.32
N LEU A 196 18.78 -30.09 0.09
CA LEU A 196 20.10 -30.72 -0.09
C LEU A 196 20.55 -31.58 1.09
N THR A 197 20.63 -31.01 2.31
CA THR A 197 21.23 -31.71 3.46
C THR A 197 20.37 -32.84 4.02
N GLN A 198 19.08 -32.91 3.64
CA GLN A 198 18.10 -33.88 4.14
C GLN A 198 17.92 -33.82 5.68
N GLN A 199 18.39 -32.76 6.33
CA GLN A 199 18.19 -32.54 7.75
C GLN A 199 16.81 -31.92 8.03
N PRO A 200 16.15 -32.29 9.13
CA PRO A 200 14.91 -31.64 9.55
C PRO A 200 15.18 -30.19 9.93
N LEU A 201 14.39 -29.27 9.37
CA LEU A 201 14.36 -27.87 9.72
C LEU A 201 13.05 -27.52 10.39
N HIS A 202 13.15 -26.65 11.39
CA HIS A 202 12.02 -26.07 12.11
C HIS A 202 12.24 -24.57 12.18
N ILE A 203 11.40 -23.83 11.47
CA ILE A 203 11.47 -22.37 11.42
C ILE A 203 10.22 -21.79 12.07
N GLN A 204 10.42 -20.84 12.97
CA GLN A 204 9.36 -20.14 13.68
C GLN A 204 9.41 -18.65 13.37
N ALA A 205 8.27 -18.08 13.02
CA ALA A 205 8.07 -16.64 12.97
C ALA A 205 7.63 -16.15 14.36
N PRO A 206 8.14 -15.01 14.84
CA PRO A 206 7.67 -14.42 16.09
C PRO A 206 6.17 -14.11 16.01
N THR A 207 5.41 -14.61 16.98
CA THR A 207 3.99 -14.25 17.12
C THR A 207 3.87 -12.73 17.24
N PRO A 208 3.08 -12.05 16.40
CA PRO A 208 2.93 -10.61 16.49
C PRO A 208 2.38 -10.22 17.86
N ALA A 209 3.00 -9.22 18.50
CA ALA A 209 2.69 -8.82 19.88
C ALA A 209 1.19 -8.51 20.08
N LEU A 210 0.53 -8.05 19.02
CA LEU A 210 -0.90 -7.84 19.00
C LEU A 210 -1.71 -9.11 19.35
N PHE A 211 -1.37 -10.28 18.82
CA PHE A 211 -2.14 -11.50 19.02
C PHE A 211 -2.26 -11.84 20.51
N THR A 212 -1.14 -11.70 21.23
CA THR A 212 -1.07 -11.91 22.67
C THR A 212 -1.91 -10.89 23.45
N ARG A 213 -1.85 -9.61 23.07
CA ARG A 213 -2.60 -8.55 23.76
C ARG A 213 -4.10 -8.65 23.55
N VAL A 214 -4.54 -9.00 22.34
CA VAL A 214 -5.96 -9.23 22.09
C VAL A 214 -6.47 -10.44 22.84
N ALA A 215 -5.69 -11.53 22.83
CA ALA A 215 -6.02 -12.71 23.61
C ALA A 215 -6.09 -12.43 25.12
N GLN A 216 -5.47 -11.37 25.62
CA GLN A 216 -5.54 -10.96 27.04
C GLN A 216 -6.73 -10.04 27.36
N GLY A 217 -7.61 -9.80 26.40
CA GLY A 217 -8.81 -8.97 26.56
C GLY A 217 -8.55 -7.55 26.09
N LEU A 218 -8.50 -7.35 24.76
CA LEU A 218 -8.55 -6.00 24.20
C LEU A 218 -9.71 -5.24 24.87
N PRO A 219 -9.46 -4.10 25.55
CA PRO A 219 -10.52 -3.16 25.83
C PRO A 219 -11.09 -2.78 24.47
N GLU A 220 -12.40 -2.80 24.34
CA GLU A 220 -13.12 -2.58 23.09
C GLU A 220 -12.56 -1.34 22.38
N LEU A 221 -11.69 -1.56 21.40
CA LEU A 221 -11.03 -0.48 20.65
C LEU A 221 -12.03 0.37 19.86
N GLN A 222 -13.28 -0.10 19.77
CA GLN A 222 -14.37 0.57 19.09
C GLN A 222 -15.26 1.41 20.02
N GLN A 223 -15.23 1.21 21.35
CA GLN A 223 -16.15 1.88 22.30
C GLN A 223 -15.49 2.45 23.57
N SER A 224 -14.22 2.12 23.86
CA SER A 224 -13.52 2.68 25.02
C SER A 224 -12.97 4.08 24.73
N THR A 225 -13.31 5.04 25.58
CA THR A 225 -12.70 6.39 25.61
C THR A 225 -11.38 6.42 26.39
N GLU A 226 -10.87 5.28 26.86
CA GLU A 226 -9.68 5.20 27.70
C GLU A 226 -8.38 5.29 26.87
N LEU A 227 -7.38 5.99 27.41
CA LEU A 227 -6.07 6.22 26.77
C LEU A 227 -5.37 4.90 26.37
N ALA A 228 -5.55 3.82 27.14
CA ALA A 228 -4.96 2.52 26.86
C ALA A 228 -5.46 1.89 25.54
N ALA A 229 -6.75 2.08 25.21
CA ALA A 229 -7.32 1.59 23.96
C ALA A 229 -6.74 2.34 22.74
N LEU A 230 -6.55 3.67 22.86
CA LEU A 230 -5.93 4.47 21.81
C LEU A 230 -4.49 4.04 21.52
N ASN A 231 -3.69 3.79 22.56
CA ASN A 231 -2.31 3.31 22.38
C ASN A 231 -2.28 1.97 21.64
N GLY A 232 -3.14 1.02 22.02
CA GLY A 232 -3.27 -0.27 21.32
C GLY A 232 -3.60 -0.11 19.83
N LEU A 233 -4.48 0.83 19.48
CA LEU A 233 -4.83 1.14 18.08
C LEU A 233 -3.68 1.77 17.27
N ILE A 234 -2.90 2.66 17.88
CA ILE A 234 -1.74 3.27 17.21
C ILE A 234 -0.62 2.25 17.02
N GLU A 235 -0.38 1.40 18.02
CA GLU A 235 0.57 0.30 17.93
C GLU A 235 0.18 -0.72 16.85
N LEU A 236 -1.12 -1.01 16.74
CA LEU A 236 -1.71 -1.80 15.67
C LEU A 236 -1.41 -1.26 14.27
N ALA A 237 -1.65 0.03 14.09
CA ALA A 237 -1.35 0.70 12.84
C ALA A 237 0.16 0.69 12.55
N ALA A 238 1.00 0.84 13.58
CA ALA A 238 2.45 0.78 13.48
C ALA A 238 2.98 -0.61 13.08
N GLU A 239 2.43 -1.70 13.63
CA GLU A 239 2.82 -3.06 13.28
C GLU A 239 2.65 -3.33 11.76
N ARG A 240 1.53 -2.86 11.19
CA ARG A 240 1.29 -2.94 9.72
C ARG A 240 2.41 -2.30 8.92
N ARG A 241 3.04 -1.25 9.46
CA ARG A 241 4.07 -0.43 8.79
C ARG A 241 5.47 -0.73 9.25
N ALA A 242 5.68 -1.77 10.06
CA ALA A 242 7.00 -2.13 10.60
C ALA A 242 8.06 -2.31 9.48
N VAL A 243 7.67 -2.86 8.32
CA VAL A 243 8.57 -3.03 7.16
C VAL A 243 8.92 -1.75 6.40
N LEU A 244 8.12 -0.70 6.56
CA LEU A 244 8.47 0.65 6.09
C LEU A 244 9.34 1.34 7.14
N ALA A 245 8.99 1.23 8.42
CA ALA A 245 9.75 1.80 9.52
C ALA A 245 11.17 1.22 9.64
N ALA A 246 11.35 -0.06 9.27
CA ALA A 246 12.66 -0.73 9.25
C ALA A 246 13.46 -0.47 7.97
N ASP A 247 12.89 0.19 6.96
CA ASP A 247 13.57 0.46 5.69
C ASP A 247 14.23 1.84 5.71
N PRO A 248 15.58 1.94 5.84
CA PRO A 248 16.26 3.22 5.87
C PRO A 248 16.12 4.01 4.55
N ALA A 249 15.79 3.33 3.45
CA ALA A 249 15.53 3.96 2.17
C ALA A 249 14.14 4.61 2.09
N THR A 250 13.27 4.44 3.10
CA THR A 250 11.92 5.02 3.13
C THR A 250 11.60 5.59 4.52
N THR A 251 11.79 6.89 4.69
CA THR A 251 11.45 7.61 5.94
C THR A 251 10.18 8.44 5.84
N ILE A 252 9.49 8.43 4.68
CA ILE A 252 8.16 9.00 4.50
C ILE A 252 7.08 7.93 4.29
N PHE A 253 6.10 7.88 5.18
CA PHE A 253 4.93 7.01 5.06
C PHE A 253 3.79 7.44 5.98
N ARG A 254 2.57 7.01 5.67
CA ARG A 254 1.41 7.21 6.55
C ARG A 254 1.49 6.27 7.74
N VAL A 255 1.42 6.76 8.98
CA VAL A 255 1.49 5.90 10.18
C VAL A 255 0.13 5.31 10.56
N PHE A 256 -0.96 6.02 10.27
CA PHE A 256 -2.33 5.48 10.31
C PHE A 256 -3.27 6.28 9.39
N HIS A 257 -4.32 5.62 8.93
CA HIS A 257 -5.24 6.09 7.90
C HIS A 257 -6.71 5.99 8.34
N GLY A 258 -7.02 6.57 9.49
CA GLY A 258 -8.37 6.67 10.02
C GLY A 258 -9.09 5.31 10.06
N PRO A 259 -10.34 5.22 9.57
CA PRO A 259 -11.14 3.99 9.61
C PRO A 259 -10.49 2.80 8.90
N SER A 260 -9.61 3.04 7.94
CA SER A 260 -8.91 1.98 7.20
C SER A 260 -7.87 1.23 8.03
N ASP A 261 -7.47 1.77 9.17
CA ASP A 261 -6.70 1.07 10.19
C ASP A 261 -7.59 0.68 11.38
N GLY A 262 -8.88 0.43 11.13
CA GLY A 262 -9.85 -0.02 12.15
C GLY A 262 -10.14 1.00 13.25
N LEU A 263 -9.74 2.26 13.05
CA LEU A 263 -9.99 3.36 13.99
C LEU A 263 -11.43 3.86 13.81
N THR A 264 -12.39 3.16 14.42
CA THR A 264 -13.81 3.55 14.36
C THR A 264 -14.25 4.43 15.53
N HIS A 265 -13.34 4.76 16.46
CA HIS A 265 -13.63 5.66 17.57
C HIS A 265 -14.19 7.01 17.02
N PRO A 266 -15.32 7.54 17.54
CA PRO A 266 -16.09 8.61 16.90
C PRO A 266 -15.31 9.87 16.49
N TRP A 267 -14.31 10.30 17.26
CA TRP A 267 -13.46 11.42 16.86
C TRP A 267 -12.18 11.00 16.13
N LEU A 268 -11.64 9.79 16.35
CA LEU A 268 -10.36 9.36 15.77
C LEU A 268 -10.49 8.98 14.30
N GLN A 269 -11.68 8.52 13.88
CA GLN A 269 -12.01 8.24 12.47
C GLN A 269 -11.80 9.44 11.53
N HIS A 270 -11.71 10.66 12.07
CA HIS A 270 -11.46 11.85 11.27
C HIS A 270 -9.98 12.20 11.12
N TRP A 271 -9.07 11.42 11.71
CA TRP A 271 -7.64 11.70 11.71
C TRP A 271 -6.87 10.77 10.79
N THR A 272 -5.78 11.29 10.23
CA THR A 272 -4.69 10.52 9.63
C THR A 272 -3.38 11.12 10.11
N VAL A 273 -2.32 10.32 10.21
CA VAL A 273 -0.99 10.85 10.54
C VAL A 273 0.03 10.36 9.52
N ASP A 274 0.85 11.28 9.03
CA ASP A 274 1.98 11.00 8.16
C ASP A 274 3.29 11.18 8.93
N LYS A 275 4.26 10.29 8.72
CA LYS A 275 5.62 10.40 9.23
C LYS A 275 6.54 10.91 8.13
N LEU A 276 7.28 11.96 8.46
CA LEU A 276 8.30 12.61 7.63
C LEU A 276 9.62 12.57 8.40
N ASP A 277 10.35 11.45 8.27
CA ASP A 277 11.52 11.19 9.10
C ASP A 277 11.20 11.39 10.59
N GLN A 278 11.80 12.36 11.28
CA GLN A 278 11.54 12.64 12.70
C GLN A 278 10.32 13.52 12.98
N VAL A 279 9.54 13.91 11.98
CA VAL A 279 8.35 14.76 12.13
C VAL A 279 7.06 13.97 11.87
N LEU A 280 6.00 14.25 12.63
CA LEU A 280 4.65 13.76 12.33
C LEU A 280 3.72 14.89 11.88
N ILE A 281 2.85 14.60 10.91
CA ILE A 281 1.79 15.49 10.46
C ILE A 281 0.45 14.86 10.80
N ALA A 282 -0.23 15.38 11.82
CA ALA A 282 -1.59 14.99 12.18
C ALA A 282 -2.61 15.79 11.36
N SER A 283 -3.25 15.13 10.39
CA SER A 283 -4.30 15.72 9.58
C SER A 283 -5.69 15.34 10.11
N CYS A 284 -6.59 16.30 10.26
CA CYS A 284 -7.98 16.09 10.67
C CYS A 284 -8.94 16.53 9.57
N TYR A 285 -9.96 15.73 9.28
CA TYR A 285 -10.96 15.96 8.23
C TYR A 285 -12.34 16.36 8.77
N ASP A 286 -12.46 16.53 10.10
CA ASP A 286 -13.64 17.12 10.73
C ASP A 286 -13.48 18.65 10.78
N GLU A 287 -14.39 19.35 10.10
CA GLU A 287 -14.39 20.81 10.00
C GLU A 287 -14.67 21.53 11.32
N HIS A 288 -15.14 20.82 12.35
CA HIS A 288 -15.40 21.39 13.67
C HIS A 288 -14.21 21.26 14.64
N VAL A 289 -13.20 20.48 14.27
CA VAL A 289 -12.03 20.22 15.13
C VAL A 289 -10.88 21.17 14.77
N ARG A 290 -10.32 21.86 15.78
CA ARG A 290 -9.18 22.79 15.64
C ARG A 290 -8.03 22.51 16.61
N GLN A 291 -8.09 21.38 17.31
CA GLN A 291 -7.05 20.99 18.25
C GLN A 291 -6.79 19.49 18.13
N VAL A 292 -5.51 19.11 18.16
CA VAL A 292 -5.09 17.70 18.28
C VAL A 292 -5.33 17.27 19.72
N PRO A 293 -6.07 16.17 19.96
CA PRO A 293 -6.28 15.66 21.31
C PRO A 293 -4.95 15.30 22.00
N ALA A 294 -4.79 15.67 23.28
CA ALA A 294 -3.59 15.35 24.05
C ALA A 294 -3.35 13.83 24.15
N SER A 295 -4.43 13.03 24.20
CA SER A 295 -4.34 11.57 24.16
C SER A 295 -3.70 11.07 22.86
N LEU A 296 -4.04 11.67 21.71
CA LEU A 296 -3.44 11.33 20.43
C LEU A 296 -1.97 11.74 20.39
N ILE A 297 -1.63 12.94 20.87
CA ILE A 297 -0.22 13.38 20.97
C ILE A 297 0.59 12.39 21.80
N ASN A 298 0.12 12.03 23.00
CA ASN A 298 0.82 11.11 23.89
C ASN A 298 1.02 9.73 23.26
N ALA A 299 -0.01 9.19 22.59
CA ALA A 299 0.07 7.91 21.90
C ALA A 299 1.11 7.94 20.76
N LEU A 300 1.13 9.03 19.97
CA LEU A 300 2.10 9.22 18.89
C LEU A 300 3.53 9.37 19.42
N VAL A 301 3.72 10.11 20.51
CA VAL A 301 5.03 10.29 21.15
C VAL A 301 5.56 8.96 21.68
N ALA A 302 4.71 8.19 22.38
CA ALA A 302 5.09 6.89 22.93
C ALA A 302 5.49 5.90 21.82
N GLN A 303 4.74 5.87 20.71
CA GLN A 303 4.99 4.90 19.65
C GLN A 303 6.13 5.30 18.69
N TRP A 304 6.19 6.57 18.29
CA TRP A 304 7.01 7.01 17.16
C TRP A 304 8.17 7.92 17.54
N GLN A 305 8.21 8.39 18.80
CA GLN A 305 9.28 9.24 19.35
C GLN A 305 9.70 10.39 18.40
N PRO A 306 8.75 11.20 17.89
CA PRO A 306 9.07 12.27 16.96
C PRO A 306 9.82 13.42 17.67
N GLN A 307 10.45 14.29 16.89
CA GLN A 307 10.95 15.58 17.36
C GLN A 307 9.89 16.68 17.34
N ALA A 308 8.92 16.57 16.43
CA ALA A 308 7.83 17.53 16.28
C ALA A 308 6.55 16.88 15.74
N ILE A 309 5.40 17.40 16.17
CA ILE A 309 4.08 17.06 15.62
C ILE A 309 3.41 18.32 15.12
N TYR A 310 3.04 18.37 13.83
CA TYR A 310 2.28 19.45 13.22
C TYR A 310 0.83 19.04 12.99
N ALA A 311 -0.09 20.01 13.03
CA ALA A 311 -1.50 19.77 12.72
C ALA A 311 -1.87 20.33 11.34
N LYS A 312 -2.77 19.64 10.63
CA LYS A 312 -3.38 20.09 9.37
C LYS A 312 -4.88 19.82 9.39
N TYR A 313 -5.70 20.85 9.55
CA TYR A 313 -7.16 20.76 9.51
C TYR A 313 -7.63 20.93 8.06
N ARG A 314 -8.28 19.89 7.53
CA ARG A 314 -8.56 19.72 6.09
C ARG A 314 -10.06 19.98 5.82
N PRO A 315 -10.45 21.21 5.42
CA PRO A 315 -11.83 21.47 5.05
C PRO A 315 -12.18 20.83 3.71
N ARG A 316 -13.47 20.59 3.47
CA ARG A 316 -13.99 20.09 2.19
C ARG A 316 -13.69 21.05 1.03
N ALA A 317 -13.60 22.36 1.31
CA ALA A 317 -13.37 23.40 0.30
C ALA A 317 -12.14 24.28 0.61
N ALA A 318 -10.94 23.68 0.65
CA ALA A 318 -9.70 24.40 0.94
C ALA A 318 -9.35 25.54 -0.05
N ALA A 319 -9.86 25.48 -1.28
CA ALA A 319 -9.54 26.46 -2.34
C ALA A 319 -10.14 27.87 -2.13
N LYS A 320 -10.97 28.08 -1.10
CA LYS A 320 -11.65 29.37 -0.81
C LYS A 320 -11.21 30.02 0.51
N VAL A 321 -10.18 29.48 1.14
CA VAL A 321 -9.71 29.93 2.46
C VAL A 321 -8.71 31.08 2.26
N ASP A 322 -8.88 32.17 3.01
CA ASP A 322 -7.91 33.28 3.03
C ASP A 322 -6.64 32.92 3.84
N GLU A 323 -5.66 33.82 3.85
CA GLU A 323 -4.37 33.57 4.50
C GLU A 323 -4.49 33.42 6.02
N ALA A 324 -5.36 34.19 6.67
CA ALA A 324 -5.58 34.13 8.11
C ALA A 324 -6.20 32.78 8.52
N ALA A 325 -7.25 32.36 7.82
CA ALA A 325 -7.87 31.06 8.05
C ALA A 325 -6.94 29.90 7.64
N MET A 326 -6.06 30.08 6.66
CA MET A 326 -5.03 29.07 6.33
C MET A 326 -4.03 28.88 7.48
N ALA A 327 -3.64 29.95 8.18
CA ALA A 327 -2.76 29.87 9.34
C ALA A 327 -3.40 29.09 10.51
N GLU A 328 -4.73 29.16 10.67
CA GLU A 328 -5.47 28.33 11.64
C GLU A 328 -5.56 26.86 11.19
N LEU A 329 -5.81 26.63 9.90
CA LEU A 329 -5.93 25.27 9.34
C LEU A 329 -4.59 24.55 9.24
N ALA A 330 -3.50 25.27 9.05
CA ALA A 330 -2.15 24.73 8.94
C ALA A 330 -1.18 25.57 9.77
N PRO A 331 -1.18 25.44 11.11
CA PRO A 331 -0.30 26.18 11.98
C PRO A 331 1.17 26.02 11.59
N THR A 332 1.92 27.12 11.65
CA THR A 332 3.36 27.16 11.32
C THR A 332 4.25 26.68 12.46
N ARG A 333 3.71 26.60 13.67
CA ARG A 333 4.35 26.01 14.85
C ARG A 333 3.80 24.61 15.11
N PRO A 334 4.63 23.67 15.61
CA PRO A 334 4.15 22.35 15.97
C PRO A 334 3.21 22.43 17.17
N VAL A 335 2.27 21.48 17.24
CA VAL A 335 1.41 21.28 18.42
C VAL A 335 2.13 20.58 19.56
N TRP A 336 3.29 19.97 19.28
CA TRP A 336 4.16 19.32 20.26
C TRP A 336 5.61 19.27 19.72
N GLY A 337 6.60 19.48 20.57
CA GLY A 337 8.02 19.43 20.22
C GLY A 337 8.58 20.75 19.68
N GLU A 338 9.78 20.71 19.11
CA GLU A 338 10.51 21.89 18.64
C GLU A 338 10.16 22.24 17.17
N PRO A 339 10.14 23.52 16.77
CA PRO A 339 9.88 23.90 15.38
C PRO A 339 10.91 23.36 14.39
N ILE A 340 10.44 22.69 13.34
CA ILE A 340 11.26 22.19 12.22
C ILE A 340 10.66 22.72 10.92
N GLU A 341 11.39 23.62 10.26
CA GLU A 341 10.90 24.28 9.04
C GLU A 341 10.97 23.39 7.81
N GLN A 342 12.02 22.57 7.72
CA GLN A 342 12.33 21.73 6.56
C GLN A 342 12.85 20.38 7.04
N VAL A 343 12.49 19.33 6.33
CA VAL A 343 12.97 17.96 6.58
C VAL A 343 13.29 17.31 5.24
N VAL A 344 14.43 16.63 5.14
CA VAL A 344 14.75 15.80 3.98
C VAL A 344 14.38 14.36 4.32
N VAL A 345 13.46 13.79 3.56
CA VAL A 345 13.01 12.40 3.73
C VAL A 345 13.57 11.52 2.63
N GLN A 346 13.60 10.21 2.88
CA GLN A 346 13.92 9.19 1.89
C GLN A 346 12.64 8.50 1.41
N GLU A 347 12.54 8.24 0.12
CA GLU A 347 11.55 7.34 -0.47
C GLU A 347 12.22 6.46 -1.53
N ALA A 348 12.26 5.15 -1.28
CA ALA A 348 12.97 4.19 -2.12
C ALA A 348 14.41 4.62 -2.50
N GLY A 349 15.11 5.24 -1.54
CA GLY A 349 16.49 5.72 -1.67
C GLY A 349 16.64 7.06 -2.38
N LEU A 350 15.53 7.73 -2.72
CA LEU A 350 15.51 9.08 -3.28
C LEU A 350 15.20 10.11 -2.20
N SER A 351 15.90 11.23 -2.23
CA SER A 351 15.79 12.31 -1.25
C SER A 351 14.77 13.36 -1.69
N TYR A 352 13.90 13.79 -0.78
CA TYR A 352 12.92 14.86 -1.04
C TYR A 352 12.86 15.83 0.14
N GLU A 353 12.88 17.14 -0.15
CA GLU A 353 12.63 18.16 0.87
C GLU A 353 11.12 18.32 1.09
N LEU A 354 10.71 18.27 2.35
CA LEU A 354 9.35 18.52 2.81
C LEU A 354 9.33 19.68 3.80
N ARG A 355 8.19 20.37 3.88
CA ARG A 355 8.00 21.56 4.71
C ARG A 355 6.78 21.40 5.61
N PRO A 356 6.97 20.91 6.86
CA PRO A 356 5.87 20.65 7.79
C PRO A 356 5.03 21.89 8.12
N ASN A 357 5.63 23.08 8.08
CA ASN A 357 5.01 24.35 8.44
C ASN A 357 4.34 25.09 7.25
N ASP A 358 4.42 24.56 6.02
CA ASP A 358 4.05 25.29 4.80
C ASP A 358 2.67 24.88 4.26
N GLY A 359 1.62 25.52 4.80
CA GLY A 359 0.25 25.30 4.36
C GLY A 359 -0.22 23.84 4.50
N LEU A 360 -1.21 23.45 3.70
CA LEU A 360 -1.80 22.10 3.75
C LEU A 360 -0.99 21.03 2.99
N SER A 361 -0.16 21.41 2.03
CA SER A 361 0.59 20.46 1.20
C SER A 361 2.06 20.51 1.56
N ILE A 362 2.60 19.39 2.01
CA ILE A 362 3.90 19.31 2.71
C ILE A 362 5.10 19.03 1.79
N GLY A 363 4.88 18.82 0.49
CA GLY A 363 5.97 18.67 -0.49
C GLY A 363 5.98 17.35 -1.26
N LEU A 364 5.37 16.28 -0.75
CA LEU A 364 5.29 14.99 -1.46
C LEU A 364 4.05 14.20 -1.02
N TYR A 365 3.38 13.54 -1.97
CA TYR A 365 2.24 12.66 -1.71
C TYR A 365 2.73 11.21 -1.62
N ALA A 366 2.78 10.66 -0.40
CA ALA A 366 3.36 9.34 -0.12
C ALA A 366 2.51 8.16 -0.63
N ASP A 367 1.22 8.37 -0.88
CA ASP A 367 0.34 7.37 -1.52
C ASP A 367 0.77 7.03 -2.96
N MET A 368 1.54 7.92 -3.59
CA MET A 368 2.05 7.75 -4.95
C MET A 368 3.43 7.08 -5.03
N ARG A 369 3.97 6.59 -3.89
CA ARG A 369 5.28 5.93 -3.80
C ARG A 369 5.44 4.79 -4.80
N GLU A 370 4.49 3.87 -4.80
CA GLU A 370 4.55 2.69 -5.67
C GLU A 370 4.49 3.07 -7.15
N THR A 371 3.72 4.11 -7.50
CA THR A 371 3.64 4.63 -8.87
C THR A 371 4.96 5.25 -9.31
N ARG A 372 5.60 6.05 -8.44
CA ARG A 372 6.93 6.59 -8.72
C ARG A 372 7.96 5.49 -8.91
N GLN A 373 7.92 4.42 -8.11
CA GLN A 373 8.77 3.26 -8.32
C GLN A 373 8.50 2.56 -9.65
N ARG A 374 7.23 2.43 -10.08
CA ARG A 374 6.88 1.88 -11.40
C ARG A 374 7.44 2.72 -12.54
N VAL A 375 7.34 4.06 -12.43
CA VAL A 375 7.94 5.00 -13.40
C VAL A 375 9.45 4.81 -13.48
N ARG A 376 10.13 4.78 -12.34
CA ARG A 376 11.58 4.52 -12.25
C ARG A 376 11.96 3.21 -12.94
N ASN A 377 11.23 2.13 -12.67
CA ASN A 377 11.47 0.81 -13.27
C ASN A 377 11.21 0.78 -14.79
N LEU A 378 10.16 1.44 -15.26
CA LEU A 378 9.83 1.54 -16.69
C LEU A 378 10.95 2.21 -17.48
N LEU A 379 11.57 3.23 -16.89
CA LEU A 379 12.59 4.07 -17.51
C LEU A 379 14.01 3.54 -17.30
N ALA A 380 14.21 2.59 -16.38
CA ALA A 380 15.52 2.07 -16.01
C ALA A 380 16.32 1.65 -17.25
N LYS A 381 17.51 2.25 -17.42
CA LYS A 381 18.43 1.98 -18.55
C LYS A 381 17.89 2.31 -19.94
N ARG A 382 16.84 3.15 -20.06
CA ARG A 382 16.30 3.62 -21.33
C ARG A 382 16.49 5.14 -21.48
N GLN A 383 16.78 5.59 -22.69
CA GLN A 383 16.86 7.02 -23.00
C GLN A 383 15.50 7.48 -23.55
N LEU A 384 14.58 7.81 -22.66
CA LEU A 384 13.22 8.21 -23.01
C LEU A 384 12.95 9.68 -22.69
N ARG A 385 12.06 10.30 -23.47
CA ARG A 385 11.54 11.65 -23.29
C ARG A 385 10.28 11.59 -22.45
N VAL A 386 10.34 12.14 -21.24
CA VAL A 386 9.26 12.05 -20.26
C VAL A 386 8.61 13.42 -20.10
N LEU A 387 7.29 13.45 -20.20
CA LEU A 387 6.47 14.60 -19.82
C LEU A 387 5.76 14.32 -18.50
N ASN A 388 6.17 15.03 -17.45
CA ASN A 388 5.52 15.03 -16.15
C ASN A 388 4.61 16.26 -16.02
N THR A 389 3.29 16.06 -16.17
CA THR A 389 2.30 17.14 -16.04
C THR A 389 1.76 17.24 -14.62
N PHE A 390 1.30 18.44 -14.23
CA PHE A 390 0.91 18.72 -12.84
C PHE A 390 2.03 18.34 -11.88
N ALA A 391 3.26 18.69 -12.27
CA ALA A 391 4.48 18.12 -11.71
C ALA A 391 4.65 18.38 -10.21
N TYR A 392 3.98 19.40 -9.67
CA TYR A 392 4.10 19.84 -8.29
C TYR A 392 5.58 20.07 -7.93
N THR A 393 6.12 19.37 -6.94
CA THR A 393 7.53 19.39 -6.52
C THR A 393 8.39 18.38 -7.29
N CYS A 394 7.94 17.99 -8.47
CA CYS A 394 8.62 17.13 -9.45
C CYS A 394 8.95 15.72 -8.96
N GLY A 395 8.17 15.15 -8.04
CA GLY A 395 8.44 13.80 -7.50
C GLY A 395 8.55 12.70 -8.57
N PHE A 396 7.64 12.68 -9.54
CA PHE A 396 7.74 11.77 -10.69
C PHE A 396 8.96 12.06 -11.57
N GLY A 397 9.29 13.34 -11.77
CA GLY A 397 10.44 13.74 -12.55
C GLY A 397 11.76 13.27 -11.96
N VAL A 398 11.93 13.35 -10.64
CA VAL A 398 13.10 12.83 -9.90
C VAL A 398 13.17 11.31 -10.04
N ALA A 399 12.07 10.61 -9.77
CA ALA A 399 12.01 9.16 -9.89
C ALA A 399 12.32 8.66 -11.31
N ALA A 400 11.90 9.42 -12.33
CA ALA A 400 12.09 9.07 -13.73
C ALA A 400 13.56 9.02 -14.18
N VAL A 401 14.43 9.86 -13.61
CA VAL A 401 15.84 9.95 -14.01
C VAL A 401 16.80 9.27 -13.03
N ALA A 402 16.31 8.83 -11.88
CA ALA A 402 17.13 8.23 -10.83
C ALA A 402 18.06 7.11 -11.34
N ASP A 403 17.53 6.20 -12.16
CA ASP A 403 18.28 5.10 -12.80
C ASP A 403 18.45 5.28 -14.31
N ALA A 404 18.16 6.49 -14.81
CA ALA A 404 18.21 6.86 -16.22
C ALA A 404 18.61 8.34 -16.35
N PRO A 405 19.84 8.72 -15.98
CA PRO A 405 20.27 10.12 -15.96
C PRO A 405 20.22 10.80 -17.34
N GLU A 406 20.28 10.01 -18.42
CA GLU A 406 20.18 10.46 -19.81
C GLU A 406 18.74 10.73 -20.28
N ALA A 407 17.73 10.35 -19.49
CA ALA A 407 16.33 10.60 -19.84
C ALA A 407 16.01 12.11 -19.82
N ILE A 408 15.29 12.56 -20.85
CA ILE A 408 14.94 13.98 -20.99
C ILE A 408 13.59 14.22 -20.33
N VAL A 409 13.59 14.82 -19.14
CA VAL A 409 12.35 15.10 -18.39
C VAL A 409 11.90 16.54 -18.56
N THR A 410 10.63 16.70 -18.92
CA THR A 410 9.91 17.97 -18.90
C THR A 410 8.88 17.96 -17.78
N ASN A 411 9.14 18.76 -16.73
CA ASN A 411 8.21 19.00 -15.63
C ASN A 411 7.36 20.23 -15.94
N LEU A 412 6.03 20.08 -15.94
CA LEU A 412 5.08 21.13 -16.28
C LEU A 412 4.10 21.34 -15.11
N ASP A 413 4.05 22.56 -14.58
CA ASP A 413 3.16 22.93 -13.48
C ASP A 413 2.70 24.40 -13.56
N LEU A 414 1.56 24.70 -12.94
CA LEU A 414 1.00 26.04 -12.85
C LEU A 414 1.69 26.89 -11.77
N SER A 415 2.45 26.29 -10.85
CA SER A 415 3.12 26.95 -9.74
C SER A 415 4.63 27.04 -9.95
N ARG A 416 5.15 28.25 -10.17
CA ARG A 416 6.61 28.49 -10.25
C ARG A 416 7.31 28.12 -8.93
N ARG A 417 6.68 28.41 -7.79
CA ARG A 417 7.18 28.02 -6.46
C ARG A 417 7.38 26.51 -6.35
N SER A 418 6.43 25.72 -6.88
CA SER A 418 6.50 24.25 -6.85
C SER A 418 7.60 23.72 -7.79
N LEU A 419 7.75 24.30 -8.98
CA LEU A 419 8.84 23.96 -9.89
C LEU A 419 10.22 24.29 -9.31
N ASP A 420 10.36 25.45 -8.67
CA ASP A 420 11.61 25.84 -8.01
C ASP A 420 11.94 24.91 -6.83
N TRP A 421 10.93 24.48 -6.07
CA TRP A 421 11.09 23.42 -5.07
C TRP A 421 11.49 22.08 -5.72
N GLY A 422 10.90 21.74 -6.87
CA GLY A 422 11.31 20.56 -7.64
C GLY A 422 12.80 20.57 -8.01
N LYS A 423 13.38 21.73 -8.35
CA LYS A 423 14.83 21.84 -8.62
C LYS A 423 15.67 21.48 -7.39
N ILE A 424 15.22 21.84 -6.18
CA ILE A 424 15.86 21.43 -4.93
C ILE A 424 15.86 19.90 -4.83
N ASN A 425 14.73 19.25 -5.10
CA ASN A 425 14.64 17.79 -5.08
C ASN A 425 15.56 17.12 -6.11
N TYR A 426 15.71 17.68 -7.31
CA TYR A 426 16.73 17.20 -8.27
C TYR A 426 18.15 17.32 -7.68
N GLY A 427 18.49 18.48 -7.11
CA GLY A 427 19.80 18.73 -6.49
C GLY A 427 20.11 17.78 -5.33
N LEU A 428 19.13 17.49 -4.46
CA LEU A 428 19.28 16.53 -3.36
C LEU A 428 19.66 15.12 -3.82
N ASN A 429 19.30 14.76 -5.06
CA ASN A 429 19.61 13.47 -5.67
C ASN A 429 20.81 13.55 -6.64
N GLN A 430 21.57 14.65 -6.63
CA GLN A 430 22.73 14.87 -7.51
C GLN A 430 22.36 14.78 -9.01
N LEU A 431 21.14 15.16 -9.36
CA LEU A 431 20.66 15.18 -10.74
C LEU A 431 20.82 16.59 -11.30
N ALA A 432 21.50 16.71 -12.45
CA ALA A 432 21.70 17.97 -13.15
C ALA A 432 20.35 18.62 -13.48
N VAL A 433 20.17 19.87 -13.05
CA VAL A 433 18.92 20.63 -13.18
C VAL A 433 18.83 21.25 -14.58
N GLU A 434 19.98 21.66 -15.11
CA GLU A 434 20.20 22.24 -16.44
C GLU A 434 19.81 21.29 -17.58
N ASP A 435 19.91 19.98 -17.35
CA ASP A 435 19.55 18.95 -18.33
C ASP A 435 18.04 18.63 -18.31
N ARG A 436 17.25 19.41 -17.57
CA ARG A 436 15.82 19.18 -17.34
C ARG A 436 15.03 20.43 -17.68
N GLN A 437 13.78 20.23 -18.09
CA GLN A 437 12.89 21.34 -18.43
C GLN A 437 11.88 21.56 -17.30
N PHE A 438 11.82 22.79 -16.80
CA PHE A 438 10.83 23.22 -15.80
C PHE A 438 9.94 24.29 -16.42
N VAL A 439 8.78 23.86 -16.89
CA VAL A 439 7.85 24.66 -17.69
C VAL A 439 6.73 25.18 -16.81
N PHE A 440 6.66 26.49 -16.65
CA PHE A 440 5.57 27.16 -15.95
C PHE A 440 4.40 27.41 -16.91
N GLY A 441 3.20 26.99 -16.53
CA GLY A 441 1.98 27.37 -17.23
C GLY A 441 0.83 26.38 -17.07
N ASP A 442 -0.30 26.72 -17.69
CA ASP A 442 -1.46 25.85 -17.73
C ASP A 442 -1.17 24.61 -18.59
N VAL A 443 -1.51 23.42 -18.07
CA VAL A 443 -1.20 22.15 -18.72
C VAL A 443 -1.89 22.05 -20.07
N PHE A 444 -3.17 22.40 -20.17
CA PHE A 444 -3.94 22.27 -21.42
C PHE A 444 -3.41 23.18 -22.52
N ASP A 445 -3.02 24.40 -22.17
CA ASP A 445 -2.46 25.36 -23.12
C ASP A 445 -1.12 24.85 -23.69
N TRP A 446 -0.26 24.26 -22.85
CA TRP A 446 1.03 23.70 -23.27
C TRP A 446 0.88 22.41 -24.07
N LEU A 447 0.01 21.48 -23.65
CA LEU A 447 -0.28 20.27 -24.43
C LEU A 447 -0.77 20.64 -25.84
N SER A 448 -1.77 21.52 -25.93
CA SER A 448 -2.32 22.00 -27.21
C SER A 448 -1.26 22.67 -28.10
N ARG A 449 -0.33 23.41 -27.49
CA ARG A 449 0.79 24.03 -28.20
C ARG A 449 1.75 22.98 -28.73
N TRP A 450 2.13 21.99 -27.93
CA TRP A 450 3.07 20.94 -28.32
C TRP A 450 2.51 20.00 -29.38
N VAL A 451 1.20 19.71 -29.33
CA VAL A 451 0.50 18.97 -30.40
C VAL A 451 0.64 19.73 -31.72
N ARG A 452 0.36 21.04 -31.75
CA ARG A 452 0.54 21.86 -32.97
C ARG A 452 1.99 21.96 -33.45
N GLN A 453 2.95 21.77 -32.56
CA GLN A 453 4.38 21.76 -32.87
C GLN A 453 4.89 20.37 -33.29
N GLY A 454 4.06 19.33 -33.26
CA GLY A 454 4.47 17.96 -33.56
C GLY A 454 5.48 17.40 -32.54
N ARG A 455 5.51 17.94 -31.31
CA ARG A 455 6.43 17.46 -30.27
C ARG A 455 5.93 16.12 -29.74
N GLN A 456 6.85 15.18 -29.57
CA GLN A 456 6.56 13.86 -28.99
C GLN A 456 7.31 13.62 -27.67
N PHE A 457 6.71 12.77 -26.84
CA PHE A 457 7.27 12.24 -25.61
C PHE A 457 7.00 10.74 -25.57
N ASP A 458 7.98 9.95 -25.18
CA ASP A 458 7.83 8.49 -25.10
C ASP A 458 6.97 8.10 -23.90
N VAL A 459 6.97 8.92 -22.84
CA VAL A 459 6.14 8.74 -21.65
C VAL A 459 5.42 10.03 -21.28
N VAL A 460 4.11 9.96 -21.04
CA VAL A 460 3.31 11.08 -20.51
C VAL A 460 2.65 10.68 -19.19
N ILE A 461 2.90 11.46 -18.15
CA ILE A 461 2.34 11.28 -16.80
C ILE A 461 1.30 12.37 -16.55
N LEU A 462 0.09 11.94 -16.18
CA LEU A 462 -1.06 12.79 -15.85
C LEU A 462 -1.42 12.58 -14.38
N ASP A 463 -1.15 13.58 -13.53
CA ASP A 463 -1.55 13.57 -12.11
C ASP A 463 -2.29 14.86 -11.71
N PRO A 464 -3.45 15.15 -12.36
CA PRO A 464 -4.17 16.38 -12.09
C PRO A 464 -4.81 16.38 -10.69
N PRO A 465 -5.05 17.57 -10.10
CA PRO A 465 -5.90 17.67 -8.92
C PRO A 465 -7.34 17.24 -9.25
N SER A 466 -8.09 16.79 -8.23
CA SER A 466 -9.51 16.44 -8.36
C SER A 466 -10.36 17.60 -8.90
N PHE A 467 -10.05 18.83 -8.48
CA PHE A 467 -10.71 20.06 -8.90
C PHE A 467 -9.67 21.16 -9.04
N ALA A 468 -9.76 21.97 -10.10
CA ALA A 468 -8.98 23.18 -10.24
C ALA A 468 -9.80 24.28 -10.92
N ARG A 469 -9.42 25.53 -10.66
CA ARG A 469 -9.95 26.70 -11.35
C ARG A 469 -8.81 27.64 -11.70
N ASN A 470 -8.66 27.98 -12.97
CA ASN A 470 -7.59 28.86 -13.45
C ASN A 470 -8.13 29.76 -14.56
N ARG A 471 -7.95 31.08 -14.44
CA ARG A 471 -8.35 32.08 -15.45
C ARG A 471 -9.78 31.87 -16.02
N GLY A 472 -10.73 31.51 -15.15
CA GLY A 472 -12.12 31.26 -15.54
C GLY A 472 -12.41 29.85 -16.09
N LYS A 473 -11.39 29.06 -16.47
CA LYS A 473 -11.54 27.65 -16.80
C LYS A 473 -11.76 26.83 -15.52
N ARG A 474 -12.71 25.91 -15.57
CA ARG A 474 -13.02 24.94 -14.50
C ARG A 474 -12.52 23.58 -14.94
N TRP A 475 -11.91 22.85 -14.01
CA TRP A 475 -11.51 21.46 -14.19
C TRP A 475 -12.13 20.60 -13.09
N ARG A 476 -12.75 19.49 -13.48
CA ARG A 476 -13.23 18.42 -12.61
C ARG A 476 -12.76 17.08 -13.16
N ALA A 477 -11.94 16.36 -12.39
CA ALA A 477 -11.46 15.03 -12.78
C ALA A 477 -12.59 14.02 -13.07
N GLU A 478 -13.79 14.24 -12.52
CA GLU A 478 -14.97 13.41 -12.78
C GLU A 478 -15.63 13.67 -14.14
N GLU A 479 -15.50 14.88 -14.69
CA GLU A 479 -16.18 15.30 -15.93
C GLU A 479 -15.20 15.34 -17.11
N ASP A 480 -13.99 15.85 -16.87
CA ASP A 480 -13.11 16.39 -17.90
C ASP A 480 -11.88 15.48 -18.18
N TYR A 481 -11.71 14.35 -17.47
CA TYR A 481 -10.48 13.54 -17.55
C TYR A 481 -10.22 12.98 -18.96
N ALA A 482 -11.28 12.57 -19.66
CA ALA A 482 -11.18 12.07 -21.03
C ALA A 482 -10.55 13.10 -21.98
N ASP A 483 -10.88 14.38 -21.84
CA ASP A 483 -10.34 15.45 -22.70
C ASP A 483 -8.84 15.69 -22.44
N LEU A 484 -8.42 15.60 -21.17
CA LEU A 484 -6.99 15.66 -20.81
C LEU A 484 -6.21 14.50 -21.43
N VAL A 485 -6.75 13.27 -21.33
CA VAL A 485 -6.14 12.09 -21.94
C VAL A 485 -6.08 12.25 -23.46
N ALA A 486 -7.16 12.71 -24.11
CA ALA A 486 -7.22 12.90 -25.54
C ALA A 486 -6.16 13.87 -26.07
N LEU A 487 -5.87 14.96 -25.34
CA LEU A 487 -4.76 15.86 -25.66
C LEU A 487 -3.39 15.22 -25.42
N ALA A 488 -3.24 14.52 -24.30
CA ALA A 488 -1.97 13.95 -23.88
C ALA A 488 -1.47 12.86 -24.83
N VAL A 489 -2.36 11.94 -25.26
CA VAL A 489 -1.96 10.80 -26.11
C VAL A 489 -1.58 11.21 -27.54
N GLN A 490 -2.01 12.40 -28.00
CA GLN A 490 -1.54 12.96 -29.28
C GLN A 490 -0.05 13.33 -29.26
N LEU A 491 0.56 13.41 -28.08
CA LEU A 491 2.00 13.63 -27.91
C LEU A 491 2.79 12.31 -27.79
N LEU A 492 2.11 11.16 -27.73
CA LEU A 492 2.76 9.86 -27.64
C LEU A 492 3.07 9.30 -29.03
N PRO A 493 4.21 8.62 -29.22
CA PRO A 493 4.40 7.72 -30.36
C PRO A 493 3.49 6.49 -30.25
N ALA A 494 3.45 5.67 -31.30
CA ALA A 494 2.60 4.48 -31.36
C ALA A 494 2.90 3.45 -30.28
N ASP A 495 4.15 3.38 -29.82
CA ASP A 495 4.69 2.50 -28.76
C ASP A 495 4.87 3.22 -27.41
N GLY A 496 4.34 4.44 -27.27
CA GLY A 496 4.50 5.26 -26.08
C GLY A 496 3.79 4.70 -24.84
N HIS A 497 4.05 5.34 -23.69
CA HIS A 497 3.43 4.97 -22.42
C HIS A 497 2.64 6.13 -21.81
N LEU A 498 1.39 5.86 -21.44
CA LEU A 498 0.52 6.77 -20.68
C LEU A 498 0.41 6.30 -19.24
N ILE A 499 0.62 7.22 -18.30
CA ILE A 499 0.43 6.99 -16.86
C ILE A 499 -0.60 7.99 -16.36
N ALA A 500 -1.83 7.53 -16.11
CA ALA A 500 -2.94 8.37 -15.69
C ALA A 500 -3.30 8.09 -14.22
N CYS A 501 -3.26 9.14 -13.40
CA CYS A 501 -3.45 9.09 -11.96
C CYS A 501 -4.66 9.93 -11.53
N CYS A 502 -5.43 9.45 -10.56
CA CYS A 502 -6.57 10.16 -10.02
C CYS A 502 -6.79 9.81 -8.55
N ASN A 503 -6.90 10.84 -7.70
CA ASN A 503 -7.18 10.70 -6.26
C ASN A 503 -8.63 11.04 -5.89
N HIS A 504 -9.51 11.27 -6.88
CA HIS A 504 -10.88 11.67 -6.62
C HIS A 504 -11.71 10.51 -6.05
N VAL A 505 -12.13 10.63 -4.80
CA VAL A 505 -12.91 9.60 -4.10
C VAL A 505 -14.23 9.28 -4.80
N GLY A 506 -14.91 10.29 -5.37
CA GLY A 506 -16.20 10.12 -6.05
C GLY A 506 -16.15 9.36 -7.38
N LEU A 507 -14.95 9.14 -7.95
CA LEU A 507 -14.78 8.44 -9.21
C LEU A 507 -14.32 7.01 -8.96
N SER A 508 -15.12 6.00 -9.32
CA SER A 508 -14.71 4.59 -9.21
C SER A 508 -13.62 4.22 -10.22
N ARG A 509 -12.87 3.15 -9.98
CA ARG A 509 -11.84 2.58 -10.88
C ARG A 509 -12.42 2.26 -12.26
N ARG A 510 -13.64 1.71 -12.29
CA ARG A 510 -14.37 1.42 -13.54
C ARG A 510 -14.67 2.70 -14.31
N GLN A 511 -15.23 3.72 -13.63
CA GLN A 511 -15.52 5.00 -14.27
C GLN A 511 -14.24 5.68 -14.77
N PHE A 512 -13.19 5.70 -13.95
CA PHE A 512 -11.89 6.27 -14.30
C PHE A 512 -11.29 5.58 -15.53
N ARG A 513 -11.31 4.25 -15.57
CA ARG A 513 -10.91 3.48 -16.76
C ARG A 513 -11.71 3.85 -17.99
N GLY A 514 -13.03 3.94 -17.87
CA GLY A 514 -13.88 4.40 -18.97
C GLY A 514 -13.56 5.82 -19.43
N GLN A 515 -13.03 6.70 -18.57
CA GLN A 515 -12.56 8.03 -19.01
C GLN A 515 -11.25 7.93 -19.80
N VAL A 516 -10.29 7.14 -19.32
CA VAL A 516 -9.01 6.94 -20.01
C VAL A 516 -9.22 6.25 -21.37
N GLU A 517 -10.04 5.20 -21.45
CA GLU A 517 -10.38 4.53 -22.70
C GLU A 517 -11.03 5.47 -23.72
N ARG A 518 -12.02 6.28 -23.27
CA ARG A 518 -12.64 7.30 -24.14
C ARG A 518 -11.64 8.35 -24.60
N GLY A 519 -10.77 8.83 -23.71
CA GLY A 519 -9.74 9.80 -24.05
C GLY A 519 -8.74 9.26 -25.07
N MET A 520 -8.28 8.01 -24.92
CA MET A 520 -7.40 7.36 -25.91
C MET A 520 -8.06 7.27 -27.29
N GLN A 521 -9.34 6.88 -27.33
CA GLN A 521 -10.12 6.81 -28.57
C GLN A 521 -10.30 8.19 -29.23
N GLN A 522 -10.64 9.22 -28.45
CA GLN A 522 -10.79 10.60 -28.92
C GLN A 522 -9.47 11.17 -29.45
N GLY A 523 -8.37 10.90 -28.75
CA GLY A 523 -7.00 11.27 -29.16
C GLY A 523 -6.41 10.40 -30.26
N ARG A 524 -7.16 9.38 -30.75
CA ARG A 524 -6.77 8.46 -31.82
C ARG A 524 -5.45 7.72 -31.55
N TRP A 525 -5.23 7.31 -30.31
CA TRP A 525 -4.07 6.53 -29.89
C TRP A 525 -4.51 5.13 -29.46
N HIS A 526 -3.91 4.11 -30.07
CA HIS A 526 -4.29 2.70 -29.88
C HIS A 526 -3.44 2.04 -28.81
N GLY A 527 -3.66 2.44 -27.55
CA GLY A 527 -3.02 1.82 -26.39
C GLY A 527 -3.86 0.71 -25.76
N THR A 528 -3.17 -0.24 -25.14
CA THR A 528 -3.79 -1.24 -24.26
C THR A 528 -3.55 -0.84 -22.81
N ILE A 529 -4.62 -0.76 -22.02
CA ILE A 529 -4.53 -0.58 -20.57
C ILE A 529 -4.05 -1.88 -19.95
N GLU A 530 -2.98 -1.79 -19.16
CA GLU A 530 -2.54 -2.90 -18.31
C GLU A 530 -3.69 -3.30 -17.37
N ALA A 531 -3.98 -4.60 -17.29
CA ALA A 531 -5.18 -5.10 -16.61
C ALA A 531 -5.23 -4.80 -15.09
N ASN A 532 -4.11 -4.33 -14.52
CA ASN A 532 -3.90 -4.27 -13.08
C ASN A 532 -3.93 -2.84 -12.54
N TYR A 533 -4.95 -2.55 -11.73
CA TYR A 533 -4.87 -1.43 -10.80
C TYR A 533 -3.86 -1.78 -9.70
N PRO A 534 -2.98 -0.85 -9.29
CA PRO A 534 -2.17 -1.06 -8.11
C PRO A 534 -3.07 -1.38 -6.91
N ALA A 535 -2.58 -2.32 -6.08
CA ALA A 535 -3.15 -2.54 -4.77
C ALA A 535 -3.05 -1.25 -3.94
N SER A 536 -3.89 -1.11 -2.93
CA SER A 536 -3.71 -0.03 -1.96
C SER A 536 -2.33 -0.13 -1.32
N PRO A 537 -1.55 0.96 -1.21
CA PRO A 537 -0.26 0.93 -0.52
C PRO A 537 -0.41 0.43 0.91
N LEU A 538 0.64 -0.21 1.44
CA LEU A 538 0.65 -0.77 2.81
C LEU A 538 0.26 0.27 3.87
N ASP A 539 0.71 1.50 3.70
CA ASP A 539 0.47 2.62 4.59
C ASP A 539 -0.83 3.40 4.28
N TYR A 540 -1.47 3.13 3.15
CA TYR A 540 -2.77 3.68 2.75
C TYR A 540 -3.79 2.55 2.51
N PRO A 541 -4.13 1.77 3.56
CA PRO A 541 -5.08 0.67 3.40
C PRO A 541 -6.45 1.19 2.97
N ALA A 542 -7.19 0.40 2.19
CA ALA A 542 -8.60 0.65 1.94
C ALA A 542 -9.42 -0.07 3.02
N ALA A 543 -10.20 0.66 3.81
CA ALA A 543 -11.09 0.08 4.81
C ALA A 543 -12.09 -0.88 4.14
N TYR A 544 -12.82 -0.35 3.15
CA TYR A 544 -13.89 -1.02 2.42
C TYR A 544 -14.02 -0.40 1.04
N GLY A 545 -14.17 -1.22 0.00
CA GLY A 545 -14.30 -0.75 -1.38
C GLY A 545 -12.96 -0.42 -2.05
N GLU A 546 -13.00 0.49 -3.02
CA GLU A 546 -11.84 0.82 -3.84
C GLU A 546 -10.93 1.85 -3.14
N SER A 547 -9.62 1.74 -3.33
CA SER A 547 -8.66 2.78 -2.97
C SER A 547 -9.10 4.16 -3.49
N HIS A 548 -8.87 5.23 -2.72
CA HIS A 548 -9.09 6.60 -3.21
C HIS A 548 -8.24 6.89 -4.44
N LEU A 549 -7.07 6.27 -4.52
CA LEU A 549 -6.11 6.38 -5.61
C LEU A 549 -6.41 5.37 -6.73
N LYS A 550 -6.50 5.89 -7.96
CA LYS A 550 -6.64 5.12 -9.20
C LYS A 550 -5.49 5.48 -10.12
N ILE A 551 -4.81 4.45 -10.61
CA ILE A 551 -3.69 4.59 -11.54
C ILE A 551 -3.95 3.64 -12.70
N ILE A 552 -3.78 4.15 -13.91
CA ILE A 552 -3.85 3.40 -15.15
C ILE A 552 -2.53 3.57 -15.89
N LEU A 553 -1.97 2.44 -16.27
CA LEU A 553 -0.82 2.35 -17.16
C LEU A 553 -1.37 1.85 -18.50
N ALA A 554 -1.14 2.59 -19.57
CA ALA A 554 -1.48 2.16 -20.91
C ALA A 554 -0.24 2.21 -21.79
N THR A 555 -0.04 1.16 -22.57
CA THR A 555 1.11 1.01 -23.47
C THR A 555 0.60 0.88 -24.89
N GLY A 556 1.23 1.65 -25.79
CA GLY A 556 0.96 1.61 -27.21
C GLY A 556 1.44 0.30 -27.84
N GLN A 557 0.87 -0.05 -28.99
CA GLN A 557 1.30 -1.21 -29.78
C GLN A 557 1.90 -0.74 -31.09
N THR A 558 3.05 -1.32 -31.47
CA THR A 558 3.49 -1.30 -32.85
C THR A 558 2.62 -2.28 -33.63
N ASN A 559 2.04 -1.83 -34.75
CA ASN A 559 1.52 -2.77 -35.74
C ASN A 559 2.74 -3.40 -36.41
N ASP A 560 3.22 -4.52 -35.88
CA ASP A 560 4.11 -5.42 -36.61
C ASP A 560 3.35 -6.19 -37.69
#